data_AF-A0A3Q2VHJ7-F1
#
_entry.id   AF-A0A3Q2VHJ7-F1
#
_cell.length_a   1.000
_cell.length_b   1.000
_cell.length_c   1.000
_cell.angle_alpha   90.00
_cell.angle_beta   90.00
_cell.angle_gamma   90.00
#
_symmetry.space_group_name_H-M   'P 1'
#
loop_
_entity.id
_entity.type
_entity.pdbx_description
1 polymer ?
#
loop_
_entity_poly.entity_id
_entity_poly.type
_entity_poly.pdbx_seq_one_letter_code
_entity_poly.pdbx_strand_id
1 'polypeptide(L)'
;EYKLKLVNPTQYRFEHLATQLKWRLQEGRGEAVYQIGVEDNGLLVGLTEADMKASLNTLKKMAEKVGADITLLREREVDYDSDRNTRKIAEVLVRKVPDDQQFLDLRVAVLGNVDSGKSTLLGVLTQGELDNGRGRARLNLFRHLHEIQTGRTSSISFEILGFNSKGEVVNYSESRTAEEICESSSKMITFIDLAGHHKYLKTTIFGLTSYCPDFAMLVVSANTGIAGTTREHLGLAMALKVPIFIVVSKVDLCSRGTVERTVRQLERVLKQPGCNKVPMVVLNPDDAVSAAQQFTQSTCLIVDEIYSVPDVGTVVGGTLYSGMCREGERLVVGPTDEGRFLRLKVGSIQRNRSACRVLRAGQAATLALGNFDRSLLRKGMVMVSPKMNPTICCQFEAAIVLLFHAKTFRRGSQVTIHVGNVRQTATVECLHGKDELRTGERAVVRFRFIKHPEYFFATD
;
A
#
# COMPACT_ATOMS: atom_id res chain seq x y z
N GLU A 1 14.10 4.78 -7.01
CA GLU A 1 15.44 5.40 -7.11
C GLU A 1 15.55 6.03 -8.48
N TYR A 2 15.93 7.31 -8.54
CA TYR A 2 16.12 8.01 -9.79
C TYR A 2 17.59 7.88 -10.21
N LYS A 3 17.83 7.62 -11.50
CA LYS A 3 19.15 7.66 -12.10
C LYS A 3 19.04 8.20 -13.52
N LEU A 4 19.78 9.27 -13.80
CA LEU A 4 19.77 9.85 -15.13
C LEU A 4 20.38 8.89 -16.15
N LYS A 5 21.61 8.40 -15.91
CA LYS A 5 22.36 7.56 -16.86
C LYS A 5 23.27 6.58 -16.12
N LEU A 6 23.32 5.33 -16.59
CA LEU A 6 24.17 4.26 -16.05
C LEU A 6 25.07 3.66 -17.15
N VAL A 7 25.73 4.51 -17.93
CA VAL A 7 26.57 4.06 -19.06
C VAL A 7 28.03 3.91 -18.63
N ASN A 8 28.61 2.73 -18.90
CA ASN A 8 30.03 2.40 -18.72
C ASN A 8 30.66 2.96 -17.43
N PRO A 9 30.14 2.62 -16.23
CA PRO A 9 30.76 3.06 -14.99
C PRO A 9 32.17 2.48 -14.85
N THR A 10 33.08 3.25 -14.23
CA THR A 10 34.37 2.72 -13.77
C THR A 10 34.16 1.58 -12.77
N GLN A 11 35.14 0.70 -12.61
CA GLN A 11 35.04 -0.46 -11.71
C GLN A 11 34.67 -0.06 -10.27
N TYR A 12 35.30 1.02 -9.76
CA TYR A 12 34.97 1.60 -8.46
C TYR A 12 33.52 2.11 -8.38
N ARG A 13 33.07 2.85 -9.40
CA ARG A 13 31.68 3.36 -9.46
C ARG A 13 30.67 2.22 -9.55
N PHE A 14 30.98 1.16 -10.30
CA PHE A 14 30.14 -0.03 -10.41
C PHE A 14 29.98 -0.74 -9.07
N GLU A 15 31.05 -0.88 -8.29
CA GLU A 15 30.99 -1.47 -6.94
C GLU A 15 30.15 -0.64 -5.97
N HIS A 16 30.30 0.67 -6.01
CA HIS A 16 29.48 1.58 -5.21
C HIS A 16 27.99 1.46 -5.57
N LEU A 17 27.67 1.44 -6.86
CA LEU A 17 26.31 1.29 -7.36
C LEU A 17 25.69 -0.07 -6.98
N ALA A 18 26.44 -1.16 -7.07
CA ALA A 18 25.98 -2.49 -6.66
C ALA A 18 25.71 -2.56 -5.14
N THR A 19 26.55 -1.91 -4.33
CA THR A 19 26.36 -1.81 -2.88
C THR A 19 25.12 -0.97 -2.55
N GLN A 20 24.93 0.14 -3.26
CA GLN A 20 23.72 0.97 -3.16
C GLN A 20 22.47 0.14 -3.50
N LEU A 21 22.50 -0.64 -4.58
CA LEU A 21 21.40 -1.51 -5.00
C LEU A 21 21.07 -2.56 -3.92
N LYS A 22 22.09 -3.23 -3.36
CA LYS A 22 21.91 -4.19 -2.25
C LYS A 22 21.21 -3.56 -1.07
N TRP A 23 21.60 -2.34 -0.71
CA TRP A 23 20.96 -1.59 0.37
C TRP A 23 19.49 -1.26 0.05
N ARG A 24 19.18 -0.81 -1.17
CA ARG A 24 17.80 -0.53 -1.60
C ARG A 24 16.91 -1.77 -1.63
N LEU A 25 17.44 -2.91 -2.05
CA LEU A 25 16.72 -4.18 -1.98
C LEU A 25 16.40 -4.55 -0.52
N GLN A 26 17.34 -4.35 0.41
CA GLN A 26 17.08 -4.62 1.83
C GLN A 26 16.01 -3.68 2.43
N GLU A 27 16.00 -2.40 2.05
CA GLU A 27 14.95 -1.47 2.49
C GLU A 27 13.57 -1.82 1.92
N GLY A 28 13.52 -2.26 0.66
CA GLY A 28 12.29 -2.63 -0.02
C GLY A 28 11.87 -4.09 0.14
N ARG A 29 12.40 -4.81 1.15
CA ARG A 29 12.11 -6.23 1.42
C ARG A 29 12.30 -7.15 0.20
N GLY A 30 13.39 -6.94 -0.54
CA GLY A 30 13.74 -7.69 -1.74
C GLY A 30 13.22 -7.07 -3.03
N GLU A 31 12.47 -5.97 -3.01
CA GLU A 31 12.02 -5.27 -4.22
C GLU A 31 12.53 -3.82 -4.23
N ALA A 32 13.07 -3.36 -5.37
CA ALA A 32 13.47 -1.97 -5.57
C ALA A 32 13.07 -1.50 -6.98
N VAL A 33 12.50 -0.30 -7.08
CA VAL A 33 12.14 0.30 -8.38
C VAL A 33 13.16 1.37 -8.76
N TYR A 34 13.74 1.23 -9.94
CA TYR A 34 14.66 2.18 -10.57
C TYR A 34 13.95 2.91 -11.70
N GLN A 35 14.08 4.23 -11.76
CA GLN A 35 13.66 5.02 -12.92
C GLN A 35 14.92 5.54 -13.62
N ILE A 36 15.11 5.10 -14.86
CA ILE A 36 16.26 5.42 -15.71
C ILE A 36 15.87 6.54 -16.67
N GLY A 37 16.71 7.57 -16.79
CA GLY A 37 16.41 8.79 -17.56
C GLY A 37 15.72 9.88 -16.73
N VAL A 38 15.77 9.77 -15.40
CA VAL A 38 15.25 10.75 -14.44
C VAL A 38 16.41 11.29 -13.62
N GLU A 39 16.51 12.61 -13.52
CA GLU A 39 17.50 13.26 -12.65
C GLU A 39 17.19 13.03 -11.16
N ASP A 40 18.19 13.23 -10.29
CA ASP A 40 18.04 13.03 -8.84
C ASP A 40 16.98 13.96 -8.21
N ASN A 41 16.68 15.09 -8.86
CA ASN A 41 15.64 16.05 -8.51
C ASN A 41 14.22 15.65 -9.01
N GLY A 42 14.09 14.52 -9.74
CA GLY A 42 12.84 14.05 -10.33
C GLY A 42 12.51 14.62 -11.71
N LEU A 43 13.39 15.43 -12.32
CA LEU A 43 13.18 15.95 -13.68
C LEU A 43 13.29 14.83 -14.72
N LEU A 44 12.28 14.76 -15.59
CA LEU A 44 12.17 13.79 -16.67
C LEU A 44 12.95 14.30 -17.90
N VAL A 45 14.22 13.90 -18.01
CA VAL A 45 15.10 14.32 -19.13
C VAL A 45 15.08 13.31 -20.28
N GLY A 46 14.94 12.03 -19.95
CA GLY A 46 14.98 10.93 -20.91
C GLY A 46 16.37 10.65 -21.49
N LEU A 47 16.56 9.44 -22.02
CA LEU A 47 17.78 8.99 -22.68
C LEU A 47 17.52 8.60 -24.14
N THR A 48 18.56 8.61 -24.96
CA THR A 48 18.51 8.00 -26.30
C THR A 48 18.40 6.49 -26.19
N GLU A 49 17.91 5.81 -27.24
CA GLU A 49 17.76 4.34 -27.25
C GLU A 49 19.10 3.60 -26.96
N ALA A 50 20.21 4.10 -27.53
CA ALA A 50 21.54 3.54 -27.29
C ALA A 50 21.97 3.67 -25.82
N ASP A 51 21.78 4.85 -25.23
CA ASP A 51 22.11 5.10 -23.83
C ASP A 51 21.20 4.35 -22.85
N MET A 52 19.92 4.20 -23.21
CA MET A 52 18.95 3.42 -22.45
C MET A 52 19.38 1.96 -22.40
N LYS A 53 19.68 1.35 -23.56
CA LYS A 53 20.14 -0.05 -23.64
C LYS A 53 21.43 -0.28 -22.85
N ALA A 54 22.39 0.64 -22.95
CA ALA A 54 23.63 0.57 -22.17
C ALA A 54 23.38 0.69 -20.66
N SER A 55 22.45 1.57 -20.25
CA SER A 55 22.07 1.74 -18.84
C SER A 55 21.36 0.51 -18.28
N LEU A 56 20.43 -0.08 -19.03
CA LEU A 56 19.73 -1.32 -18.66
C LEU A 56 20.70 -2.50 -18.55
N ASN A 57 21.67 -2.63 -19.46
CA ASN A 57 22.70 -3.66 -19.39
C ASN A 57 23.58 -3.52 -18.14
N THR A 58 23.94 -2.28 -17.78
CA THR A 58 24.71 -2.02 -16.55
C THR A 58 23.91 -2.37 -15.31
N LEU A 59 22.63 -1.98 -15.27
CA LEU A 59 21.72 -2.33 -14.17
C LEU A 59 21.56 -3.85 -14.05
N LYS A 60 21.46 -4.57 -15.17
CA LYS A 60 21.42 -6.04 -15.20
C LYS A 60 22.66 -6.65 -14.55
N LYS A 61 23.86 -6.20 -14.94
CA LYS A 61 25.12 -6.65 -14.34
C LYS A 61 25.21 -6.34 -12.85
N MET A 62 24.69 -5.18 -12.41
CA MET A 62 24.60 -4.83 -11.00
C MET A 62 23.67 -5.77 -10.24
N ALA A 63 22.51 -6.10 -10.81
CA ALA A 63 21.52 -6.99 -10.21
C ALA A 63 22.08 -8.43 -10.09
N GLU A 64 22.70 -8.95 -11.15
CA GLU A 64 23.37 -10.27 -11.14
C GLU A 64 24.43 -10.37 -10.02
N LYS A 65 25.23 -9.31 -9.82
CA LYS A 65 26.24 -9.26 -8.74
C LYS A 65 25.63 -9.33 -7.34
N VAL A 66 24.38 -8.89 -7.16
CA VAL A 66 23.68 -8.86 -5.88
C VAL A 66 22.73 -10.07 -5.71
N GLY A 67 22.64 -10.95 -6.71
CA GLY A 67 21.70 -12.07 -6.71
C GLY A 67 20.25 -11.61 -6.92
N ALA A 68 20.03 -10.68 -7.84
CA ALA A 68 18.72 -10.12 -8.16
C ALA A 68 18.45 -10.17 -9.66
N ASP A 69 17.17 -10.28 -10.03
CA ASP A 69 16.68 -10.17 -11.40
C ASP A 69 16.05 -8.80 -11.66
N ILE A 70 15.96 -8.44 -12.94
CA ILE A 70 15.35 -7.20 -13.40
C ILE A 70 14.13 -7.48 -14.30
N THR A 71 13.08 -6.69 -14.13
CA THR A 71 11.88 -6.69 -14.97
C THR A 71 11.56 -5.26 -15.38
N LEU A 72 11.44 -5.00 -16.68
CA LEU A 72 10.99 -3.70 -17.19
C LEU A 72 9.49 -3.56 -16.91
N LEU A 73 9.10 -2.58 -16.10
CA LEU A 73 7.69 -2.32 -15.76
C LEU A 73 7.01 -1.49 -16.84
N ARG A 74 7.67 -0.42 -17.28
CA ARG A 74 7.17 0.47 -18.34
C ARG A 74 8.27 1.30 -18.97
N GLU A 75 8.00 1.75 -20.19
CA GLU A 75 8.82 2.68 -20.94
C GLU A 75 7.94 3.85 -21.40
N ARG A 76 8.43 5.08 -21.22
CA ARG A 76 7.73 6.32 -21.57
C ARG A 76 8.60 7.15 -22.48
N GLU A 77 8.01 7.70 -23.53
CA GLU A 77 8.68 8.68 -24.39
C GLU A 77 8.48 10.09 -23.81
N VAL A 78 9.52 10.92 -23.88
CA VAL A 78 9.52 12.29 -23.39
C VAL A 78 9.93 13.21 -24.52
N ASP A 79 9.03 14.14 -24.85
CA ASP A 79 9.31 15.24 -25.77
C ASP A 79 10.06 16.32 -24.99
N TYR A 80 11.37 16.36 -25.16
CA TYR A 80 12.22 17.44 -24.65
C TYR A 80 12.48 18.42 -25.80
N ASP A 81 12.34 19.71 -25.52
CA ASP A 81 12.19 20.79 -26.48
C ASP A 81 13.19 20.73 -27.67
N SER A 82 12.67 20.87 -28.89
CA SER A 82 13.36 21.16 -30.17
C SER A 82 14.32 20.14 -30.83
N ASP A 83 14.63 18.98 -30.25
CA ASP A 83 15.46 17.95 -30.92
C ASP A 83 14.63 16.79 -31.51
N ARG A 84 14.90 16.43 -32.77
CA ARG A 84 14.20 15.35 -33.53
C ARG A 84 14.37 13.92 -32.97
N ASN A 85 15.01 13.74 -31.82
CA ASN A 85 15.29 12.43 -31.24
C ASN A 85 14.36 12.13 -30.08
N THR A 86 13.55 11.09 -30.24
CA THR A 86 12.69 10.55 -29.18
C THR A 86 13.56 10.09 -28.01
N ARG A 87 13.33 10.68 -26.84
CA ARG A 87 13.99 10.28 -25.60
C ARG A 87 13.06 9.39 -24.80
N LYS A 88 13.62 8.36 -24.17
CA LYS A 88 12.86 7.37 -23.40
C LYS A 88 13.25 7.37 -21.94
N ILE A 89 12.29 7.07 -21.08
CA ILE A 89 12.44 6.84 -19.66
C ILE A 89 11.93 5.43 -19.37
N ALA A 90 12.67 4.67 -18.58
CA ALA A 90 12.31 3.30 -18.23
C ALA A 90 12.13 3.17 -16.72
N GLU A 91 11.04 2.53 -16.29
CA GLU A 91 10.90 2.05 -14.91
C GLU A 91 11.21 0.56 -14.85
N VAL A 92 12.17 0.20 -14.03
CA VAL A 92 12.67 -1.17 -13.88
C VAL A 92 12.47 -1.62 -12.44
N LEU A 93 11.81 -2.76 -12.27
CA LEU A 93 11.73 -3.46 -10.99
C LEU A 93 12.96 -4.37 -10.87
N VAL A 94 13.70 -4.23 -9.79
CA VAL A 94 14.75 -5.16 -9.39
C VAL A 94 14.22 -5.99 -8.23
N ARG A 95 14.25 -7.31 -8.37
CA ARG A 95 13.79 -8.24 -7.34
C ARG A 95 14.92 -9.17 -6.93
N LYS A 96 15.22 -9.22 -5.64
CA LYS A 96 16.20 -10.15 -5.08
C LYS A 96 15.69 -11.58 -5.24
N VAL A 97 16.54 -12.48 -5.71
CA VAL A 97 16.28 -13.92 -5.66
C VAL A 97 16.36 -14.34 -4.19
N PRO A 98 15.35 -15.03 -3.63
CA PRO A 98 15.39 -15.44 -2.23
C PRO A 98 16.57 -16.38 -1.97
N ASP A 99 17.39 -16.08 -0.95
CA ASP A 99 18.43 -16.99 -0.47
C ASP A 99 17.85 -18.06 0.49
N ASP A 100 16.69 -17.76 1.09
CA ASP A 100 15.94 -18.58 2.06
C ASP A 100 14.44 -18.61 1.68
N GLN A 101 13.65 -19.56 2.22
CA GLN A 101 12.18 -19.69 2.03
C GLN A 101 11.32 -18.49 2.50
N GLN A 102 11.91 -17.31 2.76
CA GLN A 102 11.17 -16.09 3.09
C GLN A 102 10.66 -15.43 1.80
N PHE A 103 9.59 -15.96 1.23
CA PHE A 103 8.89 -15.35 0.10
C PHE A 103 7.96 -14.21 0.55
N LEU A 104 7.74 -13.24 -0.35
CA LEU A 104 6.78 -12.17 -0.11
C LEU A 104 5.36 -12.68 -0.40
N ASP A 105 4.59 -12.97 0.65
CA ASP A 105 3.21 -13.46 0.56
C ASP A 105 2.20 -12.31 0.61
N LEU A 106 1.33 -12.23 -0.39
CA LEU A 106 0.22 -11.29 -0.48
C LEU A 106 -1.11 -12.04 -0.44
N ARG A 107 -1.98 -11.69 0.50
CA ARG A 107 -3.28 -12.33 0.63
C ARG A 107 -4.37 -11.49 -0.02
N VAL A 108 -5.12 -12.08 -0.94
CA VAL A 108 -6.19 -11.40 -1.67
C VAL A 108 -7.51 -12.12 -1.42
N ALA A 109 -8.46 -11.45 -0.77
CA ALA A 109 -9.80 -12.00 -0.60
C ALA A 109 -10.65 -11.77 -1.86
N VAL A 110 -11.31 -12.81 -2.33
CA VAL A 110 -12.17 -12.74 -3.52
C VAL A 110 -13.62 -12.58 -3.11
N LEU A 111 -14.20 -11.44 -3.48
CA LEU A 111 -15.55 -11.03 -3.11
C LEU A 111 -16.42 -10.82 -4.35
N GLY A 112 -17.74 -10.89 -4.18
CA GLY A 112 -18.70 -10.60 -5.27
C GLY A 112 -19.94 -11.48 -5.23
N ASN A 113 -20.93 -11.14 -6.07
CA ASN A 113 -22.21 -11.86 -6.11
C ASN A 113 -22.07 -13.34 -6.49
N VAL A 114 -23.12 -14.12 -6.26
CA VAL A 114 -23.34 -15.40 -6.94
C VAL A 114 -23.24 -15.20 -8.45
N ASP A 115 -22.63 -16.16 -9.14
CA ASP A 115 -22.43 -16.16 -10.59
C ASP A 115 -21.59 -15.01 -11.17
N SER A 116 -20.92 -14.20 -10.34
CA SER A 116 -19.96 -13.21 -10.84
C SER A 116 -18.68 -13.83 -11.41
N GLY A 117 -18.50 -15.15 -11.30
CA GLY A 117 -17.36 -15.86 -11.86
C GLY A 117 -16.11 -15.86 -10.97
N LYS A 118 -16.23 -15.63 -9.66
CA LYS A 118 -15.12 -15.64 -8.68
C LYS A 118 -14.27 -16.91 -8.76
N SER A 119 -14.86 -18.06 -8.48
CA SER A 119 -14.14 -19.34 -8.48
C SER A 119 -13.70 -19.74 -9.89
N THR A 120 -14.47 -19.37 -10.92
CA THR A 120 -14.02 -19.59 -12.31
C THR A 120 -12.77 -18.78 -12.62
N LEU A 121 -12.75 -17.49 -12.27
CA LEU A 121 -11.59 -16.62 -12.46
C LEU A 121 -10.38 -17.15 -11.69
N LEU A 122 -10.57 -17.60 -10.44
CA LEU A 122 -9.50 -18.20 -9.64
C LEU A 122 -8.93 -19.46 -10.29
N GLY A 123 -9.79 -20.37 -10.76
CA GLY A 123 -9.35 -21.60 -11.42
C GLY A 123 -8.55 -21.32 -12.69
N VAL A 124 -8.98 -20.34 -13.47
CA VAL A 124 -8.24 -19.90 -14.68
C VAL A 124 -6.88 -19.30 -14.30
N LEU A 125 -6.82 -18.46 -13.26
CA LEU A 125 -5.59 -17.81 -12.81
C LEU A 125 -4.58 -18.81 -12.21
N THR A 126 -5.03 -19.89 -11.59
CA THR A 126 -4.12 -20.84 -10.93
C THR A 126 -3.69 -21.97 -11.85
N GLN A 127 -4.53 -22.38 -12.81
CA GLN A 127 -4.24 -23.48 -13.74
C GLN A 127 -3.72 -23.00 -15.09
N GLY A 128 -3.98 -21.76 -15.48
CA GLY A 128 -3.58 -21.23 -16.78
C GLY A 128 -4.44 -21.70 -17.94
N GLU A 129 -5.50 -22.47 -17.68
CA GLU A 129 -6.47 -22.92 -18.69
C GLU A 129 -7.73 -22.06 -18.68
N LEU A 130 -8.25 -21.75 -19.86
CA LEU A 130 -9.54 -21.07 -20.00
C LEU A 130 -10.70 -21.99 -19.61
N ASP A 131 -11.73 -21.38 -19.01
CA ASP A 131 -12.97 -22.08 -18.70
C ASP A 131 -13.77 -22.35 -19.97
N ASN A 132 -14.42 -23.52 -20.03
CA ASN A 132 -15.24 -23.93 -21.17
C ASN A 132 -16.68 -23.38 -21.12
N GLY A 133 -16.94 -22.40 -20.26
CA GLY A 133 -18.28 -21.85 -20.01
C GLY A 133 -19.21 -22.75 -19.20
N ARG A 134 -18.80 -23.98 -18.87
CA ARG A 134 -19.53 -24.91 -18.00
C ARG A 134 -18.93 -24.99 -16.60
N GLY A 135 -17.93 -24.17 -16.30
CA GLY A 135 -17.28 -24.13 -14.99
C GLY A 135 -16.28 -25.25 -14.77
N ARG A 136 -15.65 -25.78 -15.82
CA ARG A 136 -14.55 -26.75 -15.73
C ARG A 136 -13.42 -26.24 -14.83
N ALA A 137 -13.03 -24.97 -14.99
CA ALA A 137 -11.92 -24.38 -14.24
C ALA A 137 -12.19 -24.31 -12.71
N ARG A 138 -13.46 -24.13 -12.31
CA ARG A 138 -13.83 -24.03 -10.88
C ARG A 138 -14.06 -25.38 -10.20
N LEU A 139 -14.21 -26.47 -10.94
CA LEU A 139 -14.46 -27.80 -10.34
C LEU A 139 -13.33 -28.22 -9.42
N ASN A 140 -12.09 -27.89 -9.79
CA ASN A 140 -10.88 -28.18 -9.00
C ASN A 140 -10.81 -27.39 -7.67
N LEU A 141 -11.65 -26.36 -7.51
CA LEU A 141 -11.70 -25.54 -6.30
C LEU A 141 -12.75 -26.01 -5.29
N PHE A 142 -13.74 -26.79 -5.74
CA PHE A 142 -14.82 -27.26 -4.88
C PHE A 142 -14.36 -28.39 -3.99
N ARG A 143 -14.67 -28.27 -2.70
CA ARG A 143 -14.22 -29.22 -1.66
C ARG A 143 -15.34 -30.12 -1.17
N HIS A 144 -16.59 -29.70 -1.35
CA HIS A 144 -17.75 -30.43 -0.85
C HIS A 144 -18.70 -30.85 -1.97
N LEU A 145 -19.36 -31.99 -1.78
CA LEU A 145 -20.29 -32.56 -2.77
C LEU A 145 -21.42 -31.58 -3.13
N HIS A 146 -21.96 -30.86 -2.15
CA HIS A 146 -23.02 -29.87 -2.42
C HIS A 146 -22.51 -28.66 -3.22
N GLU A 147 -21.22 -28.32 -3.19
CA GLU A 147 -20.66 -27.27 -4.04
C GLU A 147 -20.62 -27.71 -5.50
N ILE A 148 -20.28 -28.98 -5.75
CA ILE A 148 -20.29 -29.60 -7.08
C ILE A 148 -21.72 -29.69 -7.61
N GLN A 149 -22.67 -30.16 -6.79
CA GLN A 149 -24.07 -30.31 -7.19
C GLN A 149 -24.77 -28.96 -7.45
N THR A 150 -24.52 -27.95 -6.61
CA THR A 150 -25.17 -26.64 -6.74
C THR A 150 -24.39 -25.66 -7.62
N GLY A 151 -23.12 -25.94 -7.91
CA GLY A 151 -22.20 -25.03 -8.58
C GLY A 151 -21.84 -23.79 -7.77
N ARG A 152 -21.99 -23.82 -6.44
CA ARG A 152 -21.82 -22.67 -5.54
C ARG A 152 -20.82 -22.95 -4.43
N THR A 153 -19.86 -22.05 -4.25
CA THR A 153 -18.91 -22.07 -3.13
C THR A 153 -19.63 -21.78 -1.81
N SER A 154 -19.36 -22.62 -0.81
CA SER A 154 -19.96 -22.56 0.53
C SER A 154 -18.91 -22.46 1.64
N SER A 155 -17.70 -22.91 1.36
CA SER A 155 -16.55 -22.95 2.26
C SER A 155 -15.49 -21.91 1.86
N ILE A 156 -14.53 -21.66 2.75
CA ILE A 156 -13.37 -20.84 2.44
C ILE A 156 -12.29 -21.76 1.86
N SER A 157 -11.82 -21.47 0.66
CA SER A 157 -10.65 -22.15 0.07
C SER A 157 -9.48 -21.19 -0.10
N PHE A 158 -8.29 -21.78 -0.16
CA PHE A 158 -7.04 -21.07 -0.35
C PHE A 158 -6.40 -21.56 -1.63
N GLU A 159 -6.13 -20.63 -2.53
CA GLU A 159 -5.49 -20.92 -3.81
C GLU A 159 -4.22 -20.10 -3.93
N ILE A 160 -3.15 -20.75 -4.37
CA ILE A 160 -1.81 -20.17 -4.35
C ILE A 160 -1.36 -19.91 -5.78
N LEU A 161 -0.83 -18.72 -6.03
CA LEU A 161 -0.22 -18.33 -7.29
C LEU A 161 1.21 -17.84 -7.05
N GLY A 162 2.17 -18.59 -7.59
CA GLY A 162 3.59 -18.32 -7.45
C GLY A 162 4.18 -17.52 -8.62
N PHE A 163 5.05 -16.58 -8.30
CA PHE A 163 5.79 -15.78 -9.26
C PHE A 163 7.30 -15.96 -9.08
N ASN A 164 7.99 -16.22 -10.18
CA ASN A 164 9.45 -16.22 -10.18
C ASN A 164 10.00 -14.79 -10.05
N SER A 165 11.33 -14.68 -9.92
CA SER A 165 12.04 -13.42 -9.77
C SER A 165 11.87 -12.48 -10.98
N LYS A 166 11.59 -13.04 -12.17
CA LYS A 166 11.31 -12.30 -13.42
C LYS A 166 9.86 -11.83 -13.53
N GLY A 167 8.96 -12.34 -12.69
CA GLY A 167 7.53 -12.01 -12.70
C GLY A 167 6.66 -12.94 -13.54
N GLU A 168 7.18 -14.09 -13.97
CA GLU A 168 6.42 -15.12 -14.67
C GLU A 168 5.72 -16.04 -13.68
N VAL A 169 4.56 -16.56 -14.08
CA VAL A 169 3.76 -17.48 -13.26
C VAL A 169 4.39 -18.87 -13.26
N VAL A 170 4.60 -19.41 -12.07
CA VAL A 170 5.25 -20.71 -11.84
C VAL A 170 4.27 -21.88 -11.94
N ASN A 171 2.99 -21.63 -11.64
CA ASN A 171 1.96 -22.66 -11.57
C ASN A 171 1.63 -23.36 -12.88
N TYR A 172 1.89 -22.73 -14.03
CA TYR A 172 1.41 -23.21 -15.33
C TYR A 172 2.27 -24.33 -15.93
N SER A 173 3.41 -24.64 -15.34
CA SER A 173 4.15 -25.85 -15.69
C SER A 173 3.48 -27.09 -15.09
N GLU A 174 3.55 -28.21 -15.82
CA GLU A 174 2.85 -29.46 -15.51
C GLU A 174 2.93 -29.85 -14.02
N SER A 175 1.75 -30.10 -13.43
CA SER A 175 1.48 -30.73 -12.13
C SER A 175 2.49 -30.46 -11.01
N ARG A 176 2.66 -29.19 -10.64
CA ARG A 176 3.40 -28.83 -9.41
C ARG A 176 2.54 -28.95 -8.16
N THR A 177 3.12 -29.56 -7.13
CA THR A 177 2.54 -29.52 -5.78
C THR A 177 2.62 -28.11 -5.20
N ALA A 178 1.78 -27.81 -4.19
CA ALA A 178 1.84 -26.51 -3.51
C ALA A 178 3.21 -26.23 -2.88
N GLU A 179 3.94 -27.27 -2.47
CA GLU A 179 5.30 -27.19 -1.92
C GLU A 179 6.31 -26.76 -2.99
N GLU A 180 6.28 -27.38 -4.17
CA GLU A 180 7.15 -26.99 -5.29
C GLU A 180 6.90 -25.55 -5.76
N ILE A 181 5.65 -25.11 -5.76
CA ILE A 181 5.31 -23.71 -6.08
C ILE A 181 5.93 -22.79 -5.03
N CYS A 182 5.86 -23.12 -3.74
CA CYS A 182 6.49 -22.34 -2.68
C CYS A 182 8.02 -22.29 -2.84
N GLU A 183 8.67 -23.40 -3.16
CA GLU A 183 10.13 -23.48 -3.29
C GLU A 183 10.66 -22.69 -4.50
N SER A 184 9.94 -22.73 -5.61
CA SER A 184 10.37 -22.09 -6.86
C SER A 184 9.88 -20.65 -7.04
N SER A 185 9.16 -20.10 -6.06
CA SER A 185 8.58 -18.76 -6.12
C SER A 185 9.33 -17.74 -5.28
N SER A 186 9.61 -16.59 -5.90
CA SER A 186 10.14 -15.40 -5.20
C SER A 186 9.05 -14.58 -4.50
N LYS A 187 7.82 -14.68 -5.01
CA LYS A 187 6.65 -13.94 -4.54
C LYS A 187 5.42 -14.81 -4.68
N MET A 188 4.56 -14.77 -3.68
CA MET A 188 3.37 -15.60 -3.59
C MET A 188 2.14 -14.71 -3.45
N ILE A 189 1.08 -15.08 -4.17
CA ILE A 189 -0.24 -14.52 -3.99
C ILE A 189 -1.15 -15.64 -3.51
N THR A 190 -1.65 -15.49 -2.29
CA THR A 190 -2.62 -16.40 -1.70
C THR A 190 -4.02 -15.81 -1.85
N PHE A 191 -4.83 -16.41 -2.72
CA PHE A 191 -6.24 -16.07 -2.87
C PHE A 191 -7.08 -16.77 -1.83
N ILE A 192 -8.00 -16.03 -1.22
CA ILE A 192 -8.99 -16.53 -0.28
C ILE A 192 -10.33 -16.51 -1.02
N ASP A 193 -10.81 -17.65 -1.50
CA ASP A 193 -12.13 -17.73 -2.15
C ASP A 193 -13.20 -17.63 -1.08
N LEU A 194 -14.06 -16.60 -1.20
CA LEU A 194 -15.15 -16.37 -0.27
C LEU A 194 -16.50 -16.58 -0.96
N ALA A 195 -17.45 -17.09 -0.18
CA ALA A 195 -18.76 -17.44 -0.69
C ALA A 195 -19.51 -16.20 -1.21
N GLY A 196 -20.11 -16.35 -2.40
CA GLY A 196 -20.85 -15.25 -3.06
C GLY A 196 -22.32 -15.13 -2.66
N HIS A 197 -22.86 -16.13 -1.98
CA HIS A 197 -24.29 -16.24 -1.68
C HIS A 197 -24.58 -15.71 -0.27
N HIS A 198 -25.64 -14.91 -0.12
CA HIS A 198 -26.02 -14.27 1.15
C HIS A 198 -26.14 -15.26 2.33
N LYS A 199 -26.64 -16.49 2.06
CA LYS A 199 -26.70 -17.59 3.05
C LYS A 199 -25.36 -17.86 3.76
N TYR A 200 -24.24 -17.64 3.09
CA TYR A 200 -22.89 -17.89 3.60
C TYR A 200 -22.14 -16.60 3.99
N LEU A 201 -22.86 -15.48 4.19
CA LEU A 201 -22.25 -14.20 4.56
C LEU A 201 -21.40 -14.29 5.85
N LYS A 202 -21.82 -15.11 6.82
CA LYS A 202 -21.04 -15.37 8.05
C LYS A 202 -19.66 -15.96 7.74
N THR A 203 -19.60 -16.89 6.78
CA THR A 203 -18.35 -17.48 6.29
C THR A 203 -17.47 -16.41 5.64
N THR A 204 -18.05 -15.53 4.82
CA THR A 204 -17.33 -14.41 4.18
C THR A 204 -16.78 -13.42 5.21
N ILE A 205 -17.58 -13.05 6.24
CA ILE A 205 -17.13 -12.18 7.33
C ILE A 205 -15.96 -12.83 8.07
N PHE A 206 -16.08 -14.10 8.44
CA PHE A 206 -14.98 -14.84 9.07
C PHE A 206 -13.73 -14.87 8.18
N GLY A 207 -13.91 -15.02 6.86
CA GLY A 207 -12.82 -14.98 5.90
C GLY A 207 -12.04 -13.65 5.91
N LEU A 208 -12.76 -12.54 5.91
CA LEU A 208 -12.18 -11.20 5.92
C LEU A 208 -11.57 -10.83 7.28
N THR A 209 -12.17 -11.25 8.39
CA THR A 209 -11.70 -10.89 9.74
C THR A 209 -10.59 -11.80 10.26
N SER A 210 -10.72 -13.12 10.09
CA SER A 210 -9.77 -14.11 10.63
C SER A 210 -8.49 -14.16 9.82
N TYR A 211 -8.58 -14.17 8.49
CA TYR A 211 -7.39 -14.29 7.64
C TYR A 211 -6.76 -12.94 7.24
N CYS A 212 -7.41 -11.81 7.57
CA CYS A 212 -6.88 -10.45 7.42
C CYS A 212 -6.22 -10.19 6.03
N PRO A 213 -6.97 -10.33 4.92
CA PRO A 213 -6.45 -10.31 3.54
C PRO A 213 -5.93 -8.93 3.12
N ASP A 214 -4.67 -8.81 2.72
CA ASP A 214 -4.02 -7.54 2.36
C ASP A 214 -4.86 -6.71 1.37
N PHE A 215 -5.45 -7.36 0.37
CA PHE A 215 -6.35 -6.73 -0.60
C PHE A 215 -7.65 -7.51 -0.73
N ALA A 216 -8.69 -6.86 -1.23
CA ALA A 216 -9.91 -7.50 -1.69
C ALA A 216 -10.12 -7.30 -3.19
N MET A 217 -10.33 -8.40 -3.91
CA MET A 217 -10.74 -8.43 -5.30
C MET A 217 -12.26 -8.53 -5.36
N LEU A 218 -12.95 -7.47 -5.75
CA LEU A 218 -14.40 -7.50 -5.94
C LEU A 218 -14.73 -7.84 -7.40
N VAL A 219 -15.19 -9.07 -7.64
CA VAL A 219 -15.57 -9.55 -8.97
C VAL A 219 -17.05 -9.23 -9.25
N VAL A 220 -17.29 -8.44 -10.29
CA VAL A 220 -18.62 -8.00 -10.71
C VAL A 220 -18.86 -8.44 -12.15
N SER A 221 -19.97 -9.11 -12.42
CA SER A 221 -20.29 -9.53 -13.78
C SER A 221 -20.80 -8.35 -14.61
N ALA A 222 -20.27 -8.18 -15.83
CA ALA A 222 -20.72 -7.14 -16.77
C ALA A 222 -22.22 -7.23 -17.07
N ASN A 223 -22.77 -8.44 -17.14
CA ASN A 223 -24.18 -8.66 -17.50
C ASN A 223 -25.16 -8.32 -16.37
N THR A 224 -24.81 -8.62 -15.12
CA THR A 224 -25.70 -8.46 -13.96
C THR A 224 -25.51 -7.08 -13.33
N GLY A 225 -24.31 -6.51 -13.46
CA GLY A 225 -23.94 -5.28 -12.78
C GLY A 225 -23.89 -5.43 -11.27
N ILE A 226 -24.27 -4.37 -10.55
CA ILE A 226 -24.20 -4.31 -9.09
C ILE A 226 -25.43 -4.98 -8.47
N ALA A 227 -25.26 -6.19 -7.94
CA ALA A 227 -26.28 -6.90 -7.17
C ALA A 227 -26.25 -6.56 -5.66
N GLY A 228 -27.28 -6.95 -4.91
CA GLY A 228 -27.39 -6.70 -3.46
C GLY A 228 -26.19 -7.22 -2.65
N THR A 229 -25.81 -8.48 -2.86
CA THR A 229 -24.62 -9.11 -2.22
C THR A 229 -23.30 -8.43 -2.59
N THR A 230 -23.22 -7.79 -3.76
CA THR A 230 -22.02 -7.03 -4.16
C THR A 230 -21.87 -5.78 -3.30
N ARG A 231 -22.98 -5.10 -2.98
CA ARG A 231 -22.98 -3.95 -2.06
C ARG A 231 -22.66 -4.37 -0.64
N GLU A 232 -23.17 -5.52 -0.19
CA GLU A 232 -22.85 -6.07 1.13
C GLU A 232 -21.35 -6.37 1.26
N HIS A 233 -20.78 -7.09 0.29
CA HIS A 233 -19.35 -7.40 0.28
C HIS A 233 -18.47 -6.16 0.17
N LEU A 234 -18.86 -5.19 -0.67
CA LEU A 234 -18.18 -3.89 -0.75
C LEU A 234 -18.23 -3.15 0.60
N GLY A 235 -19.40 -3.11 1.23
CA GLY A 235 -19.59 -2.51 2.55
C GLY A 235 -18.74 -3.16 3.63
N LEU A 236 -18.65 -4.49 3.65
CA LEU A 236 -17.79 -5.23 4.59
C LEU A 236 -16.31 -4.89 4.39
N ALA A 237 -15.83 -4.92 3.15
CA ALA A 237 -14.42 -4.61 2.87
C ALA A 237 -14.07 -3.15 3.19
N MET A 238 -14.98 -2.20 2.93
CA MET A 238 -14.83 -0.79 3.34
C MET A 238 -14.85 -0.62 4.86
N ALA A 239 -15.77 -1.29 5.57
CA ALA A 239 -15.85 -1.24 7.03
C ALA A 239 -14.59 -1.82 7.71
N LEU A 240 -14.04 -2.89 7.14
CA LEU A 240 -12.78 -3.50 7.59
C LEU A 240 -11.53 -2.76 7.11
N LYS A 241 -11.70 -1.66 6.36
CA LYS A 241 -10.62 -0.85 5.76
C LYS A 241 -9.64 -1.71 4.95
N VAL A 242 -10.17 -2.70 4.23
CA VAL A 242 -9.42 -3.52 3.28
C VAL A 242 -9.35 -2.75 1.95
N PRO A 243 -8.15 -2.48 1.40
CA PRO A 243 -8.03 -1.91 0.06
C PRO A 243 -8.66 -2.82 -0.99
N ILE A 244 -9.46 -2.25 -1.90
CA ILE A 244 -10.26 -3.02 -2.88
C ILE A 244 -9.87 -2.61 -4.29
N PHE A 245 -9.70 -3.60 -5.17
CA PHE A 245 -9.76 -3.41 -6.61
C PHE A 245 -10.93 -4.21 -7.19
N ILE A 246 -11.54 -3.70 -8.25
CA ILE A 246 -12.76 -4.27 -8.83
C ILE A 246 -12.43 -4.88 -10.19
N VAL A 247 -12.85 -6.12 -10.41
CA VAL A 247 -12.68 -6.83 -11.68
C VAL A 247 -14.04 -7.02 -12.32
N VAL A 248 -14.21 -6.53 -13.55
CA VAL A 248 -15.42 -6.72 -14.33
C VAL A 248 -15.26 -7.99 -15.18
N SER A 249 -16.04 -9.03 -14.87
CA SER A 249 -16.00 -10.33 -15.54
C SER A 249 -17.10 -10.46 -16.61
N LYS A 250 -17.03 -11.52 -17.42
CA LYS A 250 -18.02 -11.85 -18.48
C LYS A 250 -18.23 -10.74 -19.51
N VAL A 251 -17.18 -10.00 -19.82
CA VAL A 251 -17.21 -8.91 -20.82
C VAL A 251 -17.43 -9.45 -22.24
N ASP A 252 -17.03 -10.69 -22.49
CA ASP A 252 -17.23 -11.45 -23.73
C ASP A 252 -18.71 -11.70 -24.06
N LEU A 253 -19.58 -11.77 -23.04
CA LEU A 253 -21.01 -11.99 -23.21
C LEU A 253 -21.81 -10.69 -23.45
N CYS A 254 -21.17 -9.53 -23.39
CA CYS A 254 -21.85 -8.23 -23.34
C CYS A 254 -21.41 -7.29 -24.46
N SER A 255 -22.31 -6.42 -24.91
CA SER A 255 -21.95 -5.28 -25.75
C SER A 255 -21.18 -4.22 -24.96
N ARG A 256 -20.34 -3.43 -25.65
CA ARG A 256 -19.53 -2.35 -25.04
C ARG A 256 -20.37 -1.38 -24.21
N GLY A 257 -21.57 -1.01 -24.69
CA GLY A 257 -22.46 -0.10 -23.97
C GLY A 257 -22.97 -0.66 -22.62
N THR A 258 -23.12 -1.98 -22.50
CA THR A 258 -23.50 -2.63 -21.24
C THR A 258 -22.34 -2.59 -20.24
N VAL A 259 -21.11 -2.85 -20.70
CA VAL A 259 -19.90 -2.78 -19.87
C VAL A 259 -19.71 -1.36 -19.34
N GLU A 260 -19.78 -0.35 -20.21
CA GLU A 260 -19.67 1.06 -19.81
C GLU A 260 -20.73 1.48 -18.81
N ARG A 261 -21.97 1.00 -18.98
CA ARG A 261 -23.05 1.24 -18.02
C ARG A 261 -22.71 0.68 -16.64
N THR A 262 -22.20 -0.55 -16.58
CA THR A 262 -21.79 -1.20 -15.33
C THR A 262 -20.62 -0.47 -14.66
N VAL A 263 -19.62 -0.03 -15.43
CA VAL A 263 -18.50 0.78 -14.91
C VAL A 263 -19.01 2.11 -14.34
N ARG A 264 -19.87 2.84 -15.06
CA ARG A 264 -20.48 4.10 -14.57
C ARG A 264 -21.36 3.89 -13.32
N GLN A 265 -21.97 2.71 -13.17
CA GLN A 265 -22.70 2.38 -11.94
C GLN A 265 -21.72 2.16 -10.77
N LEU A 266 -20.62 1.45 -10.99
CA LEU A 266 -19.59 1.22 -9.97
C LEU A 266 -18.97 2.53 -9.51
N GLU A 267 -18.63 3.43 -10.44
CA GLU A 267 -18.11 4.75 -10.12
C GLU A 267 -19.05 5.56 -9.24
N ARG A 268 -20.36 5.53 -9.54
CA ARG A 268 -21.36 6.22 -8.73
C ARG A 268 -21.43 5.65 -7.32
N VAL A 269 -21.43 4.33 -7.17
CA VAL A 269 -21.47 3.68 -5.84
C VAL A 269 -20.22 3.99 -5.02
N LEU A 270 -19.04 4.04 -5.65
CA LEU A 270 -17.80 4.37 -4.95
C LEU A 270 -17.71 5.83 -4.52
N LYS A 271 -18.32 6.74 -5.28
CA LYS A 271 -18.40 8.18 -4.96
C LYS A 271 -19.51 8.53 -3.96
N GLN A 272 -20.43 7.60 -3.68
CA GLN A 272 -21.53 7.84 -2.75
C GLN A 272 -21.05 8.05 -1.31
N PRO A 273 -21.81 8.82 -0.50
CA PRO A 273 -21.58 8.95 0.93
C PRO A 273 -21.52 7.58 1.59
N GLY A 274 -20.39 7.28 2.23
CA GLY A 274 -20.11 5.97 2.85
C GLY A 274 -18.91 5.25 2.24
N CYS A 275 -18.65 5.43 0.93
CA CYS A 275 -17.42 4.95 0.30
C CYS A 275 -16.39 6.09 0.15
N ASN A 276 -16.81 7.27 -0.33
CA ASN A 276 -15.95 8.46 -0.55
C ASN A 276 -14.61 8.12 -1.25
N LYS A 277 -14.65 7.25 -2.27
CA LYS A 277 -13.47 6.87 -3.05
C LYS A 277 -13.52 7.49 -4.45
N VAL A 278 -12.35 7.86 -4.94
CA VAL A 278 -12.15 8.23 -6.35
C VAL A 278 -11.62 6.99 -7.08
N PRO A 279 -12.44 6.31 -7.91
CA PRO A 279 -11.99 5.15 -8.66
C PRO A 279 -11.03 5.56 -9.78
N MET A 280 -9.99 4.76 -9.99
CA MET A 280 -9.13 4.80 -11.18
C MET A 280 -9.49 3.62 -12.08
N VAL A 281 -9.88 3.89 -13.32
CA VAL A 281 -10.11 2.84 -14.32
C VAL A 281 -8.77 2.41 -14.89
N VAL A 282 -8.49 1.10 -14.84
CA VAL A 282 -7.27 0.50 -15.37
C VAL A 282 -7.58 -0.05 -16.75
N LEU A 283 -7.05 0.57 -17.81
CA LEU A 283 -7.25 0.14 -19.19
C LEU A 283 -5.99 -0.54 -19.73
N ASN A 284 -4.82 -0.01 -19.36
CA ASN A 284 -3.53 -0.43 -19.87
C ASN A 284 -2.60 -0.91 -18.72
N PRO A 285 -1.54 -1.67 -19.04
CA PRO A 285 -0.53 -2.07 -18.04
C PRO A 285 0.08 -0.90 -17.27
N ASP A 286 0.25 0.26 -17.92
CA ASP A 286 0.76 1.48 -17.28
C ASP A 286 -0.17 2.04 -16.20
N ASP A 287 -1.49 1.93 -16.42
CA ASP A 287 -2.48 2.31 -15.42
C ASP A 287 -2.41 1.37 -14.23
N ALA A 288 -2.14 0.08 -14.46
CA ALA A 288 -2.00 -0.92 -13.39
C ALA A 288 -0.78 -0.62 -12.52
N VAL A 289 0.36 -0.23 -13.11
CA VAL A 289 1.56 0.21 -12.37
C VAL A 289 1.24 1.45 -11.53
N SER A 290 0.56 2.43 -12.13
CA SER A 290 0.21 3.69 -11.45
C SER A 290 -0.79 3.45 -10.31
N ALA A 291 -1.79 2.60 -10.53
CA ALA A 291 -2.75 2.17 -9.50
C ALA A 291 -2.02 1.43 -8.37
N ALA A 292 -1.15 0.46 -8.66
CA ALA A 292 -0.42 -0.29 -7.64
C ALA A 292 0.43 0.61 -6.72
N GLN A 293 1.03 1.67 -7.28
CA GLN A 293 1.76 2.68 -6.50
C GLN A 293 0.83 3.45 -5.55
N GLN A 294 -0.36 3.85 -6.02
CA GLN A 294 -1.36 4.54 -5.19
C GLN A 294 -2.02 3.64 -4.13
N PHE A 295 -2.15 2.34 -4.40
CA PHE A 295 -2.68 1.36 -3.46
C PHE A 295 -1.75 1.15 -2.25
N THR A 296 -0.46 1.42 -2.41
CA THR A 296 0.54 1.29 -1.35
C THR A 296 0.56 2.57 -0.51
N GLN A 297 -0.47 2.78 0.32
CA GLN A 297 -0.45 3.87 1.29
C GLN A 297 0.65 3.63 2.32
N SER A 298 1.48 4.65 2.53
CA SER A 298 2.55 4.59 3.52
C SER A 298 2.00 4.46 4.93
N THR A 299 2.65 3.57 5.69
CA THR A 299 2.37 3.30 7.09
C THR A 299 2.54 4.57 7.92
N CYS A 300 1.50 4.94 8.67
CA CYS A 300 1.56 6.00 9.66
C CYS A 300 0.79 5.58 10.90
N LEU A 301 1.49 5.26 11.98
CA LEU A 301 0.91 4.91 13.27
C LEU A 301 1.15 6.02 14.27
N ILE A 302 0.13 6.34 15.02
CA ILE A 302 0.17 7.34 16.07
C ILE A 302 0.44 6.63 17.39
N VAL A 303 1.48 7.05 18.13
CA VAL A 303 1.87 6.47 19.42
C VAL A 303 1.08 7.11 20.55
N ASP A 304 0.24 6.30 21.21
CA ASP A 304 -0.65 6.73 22.28
C ASP A 304 -0.13 6.31 23.66
N GLU A 305 0.42 5.09 23.75
CA GLU A 305 0.91 4.49 24.99
C GLU A 305 2.28 3.84 24.80
N ILE A 306 3.07 3.79 25.88
CA ILE A 306 4.41 3.20 25.88
C ILE A 306 4.54 2.35 27.13
N TYR A 307 4.90 1.09 26.95
CA TYR A 307 5.07 0.09 27.99
C TYR A 307 6.48 -0.50 27.94
N SER A 308 6.90 -1.08 29.05
CA SER A 308 8.07 -1.94 29.12
C SER A 308 7.59 -3.31 29.58
N VAL A 309 7.83 -4.33 28.77
CA VAL A 309 7.39 -5.70 29.05
C VAL A 309 8.64 -6.55 29.27
N PRO A 310 8.74 -7.33 30.38
CA PRO A 310 9.83 -8.27 30.60
C PRO A 310 10.04 -9.18 29.40
N ASP A 311 11.30 -9.47 29.05
CA ASP A 311 11.74 -10.34 27.93
C ASP A 311 11.40 -9.85 26.50
N VAL A 312 10.39 -8.99 26.34
CA VAL A 312 9.99 -8.42 25.04
C VAL A 312 10.64 -7.06 24.78
N GLY A 313 10.91 -6.29 25.84
CA GLY A 313 11.51 -4.96 25.78
C GLY A 313 10.46 -3.83 25.66
N THR A 314 10.77 -2.84 24.83
CA THR A 314 9.92 -1.64 24.66
C THR A 314 8.73 -1.96 23.77
N VAL A 315 7.52 -1.66 24.25
CA VAL A 315 6.27 -1.88 23.52
C VAL A 315 5.51 -0.57 23.39
N VAL A 316 5.03 -0.25 22.20
CA VAL A 316 4.23 0.96 21.95
C VAL A 316 2.80 0.59 21.59
N GLY A 317 1.84 1.18 22.29
CA GLY A 317 0.42 1.13 21.95
C GLY A 317 0.06 2.32 21.07
N GLY A 318 -0.70 2.08 20.01
CA GLY A 318 -1.09 3.15 19.11
C GLY A 318 -2.13 2.74 18.10
N THR A 319 -2.63 3.74 17.38
CA THR A 319 -3.61 3.55 16.31
C THR A 319 -2.95 3.77 14.97
N LEU A 320 -3.06 2.80 14.06
CA LEU A 320 -2.60 2.98 12.69
C LEU A 320 -3.53 3.97 11.99
N TYR A 321 -3.04 5.14 11.63
CA TYR A 321 -3.83 6.18 10.98
C TYR A 321 -4.00 5.90 9.48
N SER A 322 -2.90 5.61 8.78
CA SER A 322 -2.88 5.31 7.35
C SER A 322 -1.93 4.16 7.00
N GLY A 323 -2.17 3.53 5.84
CA GLY A 323 -1.38 2.40 5.36
C GLY A 323 -1.63 1.10 6.11
N MET A 324 -0.61 0.24 6.07
CA MET A 324 -0.64 -1.09 6.68
C MET A 324 0.72 -1.38 7.31
N CYS A 325 0.74 -1.74 8.58
CA CYS A 325 1.97 -2.10 9.29
C CYS A 325 2.04 -3.62 9.42
N ARG A 326 3.16 -4.21 9.01
CA ARG A 326 3.43 -5.65 9.15
C ARG A 326 4.48 -5.93 10.21
N GLU A 327 4.41 -7.12 10.77
CA GLU A 327 5.49 -7.65 11.59
C GLU A 327 6.81 -7.66 10.79
N GLY A 328 7.91 -7.30 11.45
CA GLY A 328 9.24 -7.16 10.83
C GLY A 328 9.46 -5.86 10.05
N GLU A 329 8.47 -4.97 9.94
CA GLU A 329 8.57 -3.73 9.18
C GLU A 329 9.59 -2.76 9.78
N ARG A 330 10.39 -2.12 8.92
CA ARG A 330 11.28 -1.04 9.32
C ARG A 330 10.55 0.28 9.17
N LEU A 331 10.41 1.01 10.27
CA LEU A 331 9.76 2.31 10.32
C LEU A 331 10.72 3.33 10.93
N VAL A 332 10.34 4.59 10.87
CA VAL A 332 10.96 5.64 11.68
C VAL A 332 9.96 6.18 12.69
N VAL A 333 10.42 6.44 13.91
CA VAL A 333 9.63 7.05 14.98
C VAL A 333 10.13 8.45 15.30
N GLY A 334 9.21 9.36 15.54
CA GLY A 334 9.53 10.73 15.91
C GLY A 334 8.31 11.63 15.78
N PRO A 335 8.49 12.95 15.84
CA PRO A 335 9.76 13.64 16.08
C PRO A 335 10.25 13.47 17.52
N THR A 336 11.55 13.25 17.69
CA THR A 336 12.21 13.30 19.01
C THR A 336 12.30 14.73 19.54
N ASP A 337 12.69 14.90 20.80
CA ASP A 337 12.91 16.22 21.40
C ASP A 337 14.01 17.01 20.68
N GLU A 338 14.97 16.31 20.07
CA GLU A 338 16.02 16.89 19.22
C GLU A 338 15.54 17.25 17.80
N GLY A 339 14.27 17.00 17.46
CA GLY A 339 13.74 17.23 16.12
C GLY A 339 14.32 16.26 15.09
N ARG A 340 14.35 14.96 15.42
CA ARG A 340 14.81 13.90 14.50
C ARG A 340 13.83 12.74 14.45
N PHE A 341 13.96 11.91 13.42
CA PHE A 341 13.28 10.63 13.30
C PHE A 341 14.29 9.49 13.47
N LEU A 342 14.00 8.55 14.37
CA LEU A 342 14.85 7.42 14.69
C LEU A 342 14.34 6.16 14.00
N ARG A 343 15.25 5.34 13.46
CA ARG A 343 14.88 4.07 12.81
C ARG A 343 14.55 3.01 13.86
N LEU A 344 13.53 2.21 13.59
CA LEU A 344 13.16 1.06 14.39
C LEU A 344 12.70 -0.11 13.51
N LYS A 345 12.59 -1.28 14.11
CA LYS A 345 11.97 -2.46 13.50
C LYS A 345 10.81 -2.93 14.37
N VAL A 346 9.67 -3.18 13.76
CA VAL A 346 8.52 -3.80 14.43
C VAL A 346 8.84 -5.27 14.65
N GLY A 347 8.92 -5.67 15.92
CA GLY A 347 9.18 -7.05 16.35
C GLY A 347 7.95 -7.92 16.19
N SER A 348 6.90 -7.65 16.97
CA SER A 348 5.61 -8.35 16.95
C SER A 348 4.45 -7.37 17.10
N ILE A 349 3.26 -7.75 16.64
CA ILE A 349 2.04 -6.94 16.74
C ILE A 349 0.98 -7.71 17.53
N GLN A 350 0.32 -7.05 18.48
CA GLN A 350 -0.83 -7.61 19.18
C GLN A 350 -2.02 -6.66 19.11
N ARG A 351 -3.18 -7.19 18.74
CA ARG A 351 -4.46 -6.48 18.74
C ARG A 351 -5.40 -7.16 19.72
N ASN A 352 -5.98 -6.41 20.64
CA ASN A 352 -6.91 -6.96 21.66
C ASN A 352 -6.34 -8.19 22.38
N ARG A 353 -5.06 -8.13 22.78
CA ARG A 353 -4.31 -9.23 23.44
C ARG A 353 -4.10 -10.50 22.60
N SER A 354 -4.38 -10.43 21.30
CA SER A 354 -4.14 -11.53 20.37
C SER A 354 -3.02 -11.14 19.39
N ALA A 355 -2.08 -12.05 19.15
CA ALA A 355 -1.02 -11.82 18.18
C ALA A 355 -1.60 -11.68 16.76
N CYS A 356 -1.10 -10.70 16.01
CA CYS A 356 -1.42 -10.53 14.59
C CYS A 356 -0.16 -10.18 13.81
N ARG A 357 -0.11 -10.58 12.53
CA ARG A 357 1.03 -10.28 11.65
C ARG A 357 0.91 -8.94 10.92
N VAL A 358 -0.31 -8.39 10.90
CA VAL A 358 -0.68 -7.23 10.10
C VAL A 358 -1.64 -6.34 10.88
N LEU A 359 -1.40 -5.04 10.82
CA LEU A 359 -2.23 -3.97 11.35
C LEU A 359 -2.68 -3.06 10.21
N ARG A 360 -3.96 -2.67 10.20
CA ARG A 360 -4.55 -1.82 9.15
C ARG A 360 -4.92 -0.46 9.67
N ALA A 361 -4.92 0.54 8.78
CA ALA A 361 -5.44 1.87 9.07
C ALA A 361 -6.78 1.77 9.81
N GLY A 362 -6.96 2.59 10.85
CA GLY A 362 -8.07 2.56 11.78
C GLY A 362 -7.99 1.57 12.94
N GLN A 363 -7.01 0.66 12.98
CA GLN A 363 -6.91 -0.34 14.05
C GLN A 363 -5.93 0.13 15.13
N ALA A 364 -6.31 -0.07 16.39
CA ALA A 364 -5.43 0.10 17.54
C ALA A 364 -4.72 -1.22 17.85
N ALA A 365 -3.43 -1.17 18.15
CA ALA A 365 -2.64 -2.34 18.52
C ALA A 365 -1.41 -1.95 19.36
N THR A 366 -0.79 -2.95 19.98
CA THR A 366 0.51 -2.84 20.63
C THR A 366 1.59 -3.48 19.75
N LEU A 367 2.71 -2.78 19.61
CA LEU A 367 3.84 -3.13 18.76
C LEU A 367 5.07 -3.29 19.65
N ALA A 368 5.67 -4.47 19.65
CA ALA A 368 6.97 -4.68 20.28
C ALA A 368 8.07 -4.09 19.39
N LEU A 369 8.96 -3.28 19.97
CA LEU A 369 10.08 -2.64 19.28
C LEU A 369 11.43 -3.32 19.59
N GLY A 370 11.41 -4.40 20.38
CA GLY A 370 12.61 -5.09 20.84
C GLY A 370 13.46 -4.20 21.76
N ASN A 371 14.75 -4.11 21.46
CA ASN A 371 15.76 -3.39 22.26
C ASN A 371 15.78 -1.87 22.02
N PHE A 372 14.70 -1.28 21.50
CA PHE A 372 14.62 0.16 21.30
C PHE A 372 14.59 0.88 22.65
N ASP A 373 15.41 1.91 22.84
CA ASP A 373 15.44 2.65 24.11
C ASP A 373 14.12 3.41 24.33
N ARG A 374 13.42 3.05 25.41
CA ARG A 374 12.17 3.66 25.82
C ARG A 374 12.33 5.15 26.14
N SER A 375 13.50 5.59 26.61
CA SER A 375 13.74 6.98 27.00
C SER A 375 13.56 7.97 25.85
N LEU A 376 13.76 7.48 24.62
CA LEU A 376 13.67 8.25 23.38
C LEU A 376 12.23 8.38 22.85
N LEU A 377 11.26 7.71 23.47
CA LEU A 377 9.87 7.68 23.04
C LEU A 377 8.99 8.55 23.94
N ARG A 378 8.08 9.30 23.32
CA ARG A 378 7.02 10.03 24.03
C ARG A 378 5.66 9.84 23.35
N LYS A 379 4.60 10.02 24.12
CA LYS A 379 3.23 10.06 23.59
C LYS A 379 3.09 11.21 22.60
N GLY A 380 2.34 11.01 21.52
CA GLY A 380 2.19 12.00 20.45
C GLY A 380 3.19 11.82 19.29
N MET A 381 4.24 11.01 19.47
CA MET A 381 5.10 10.63 18.34
C MET A 381 4.33 9.80 17.31
N VAL A 382 4.82 9.81 16.08
CA VAL A 382 4.33 8.98 14.99
C VAL A 382 5.41 7.98 14.54
N MET A 383 4.99 6.78 14.20
CA MET A 383 5.80 5.79 13.51
C MET A 383 5.39 5.77 12.04
N VAL A 384 6.29 6.16 11.15
CA VAL A 384 5.99 6.35 9.73
C VAL A 384 6.93 5.57 8.84
N SER A 385 6.49 5.27 7.62
CA SER A 385 7.36 4.74 6.58
C SER A 385 8.46 5.77 6.25
N PRO A 386 9.74 5.36 6.16
CA PRO A 386 10.83 6.26 5.76
C PRO A 386 10.60 6.97 4.43
N LYS A 387 9.79 6.37 3.54
CA LYS A 387 9.45 6.90 2.23
C LYS A 387 8.58 8.16 2.28
N MET A 388 7.93 8.45 3.42
CA MET A 388 7.07 9.63 3.55
C MET A 388 7.86 10.93 3.69
N ASN A 389 9.16 10.88 3.98
CA ASN A 389 9.97 12.06 4.31
C ASN A 389 9.24 13.00 5.30
N PRO A 390 8.93 12.51 6.52
CA PRO A 390 8.07 13.23 7.44
C PRO A 390 8.65 14.59 7.85
N THR A 391 7.82 15.64 7.77
CA THR A 391 8.21 17.01 8.11
C THR A 391 8.03 17.27 9.59
N ILE A 392 9.06 17.83 10.22
CA ILE A 392 9.06 18.19 11.64
C ILE A 392 8.69 19.67 11.75
N CYS A 393 7.65 19.97 12.53
CA CYS A 393 7.11 21.31 12.64
C CYS A 393 7.28 21.83 14.08
N CYS A 394 8.12 22.86 14.24
CA CYS A 394 8.11 23.71 15.45
C CYS A 394 7.19 24.91 15.30
N GLN A 395 6.90 25.28 14.04
CA GLN A 395 6.08 26.41 13.66
C GLN A 395 5.10 25.97 12.58
N PHE A 396 3.90 26.53 12.60
CA PHE A 396 2.91 26.32 11.57
C PHE A 396 1.94 27.49 11.49
N GLU A 397 1.27 27.62 10.35
CA GLU A 397 0.20 28.60 10.14
C GLU A 397 -1.13 27.89 10.07
N ALA A 398 -2.15 28.47 10.71
CA ALA A 398 -3.50 27.94 10.67
C ALA A 398 -4.53 29.08 10.56
N ALA A 399 -5.54 28.87 9.73
CA ALA A 399 -6.74 29.71 9.73
C ALA A 399 -7.60 29.34 10.95
N ILE A 400 -7.77 30.28 11.88
CA ILE A 400 -8.54 30.08 13.10
C ILE A 400 -9.80 30.93 13.11
N VAL A 401 -10.77 30.50 13.92
CA VAL A 401 -11.97 31.29 14.26
C VAL A 401 -12.05 31.36 15.78
N LEU A 402 -12.08 32.57 16.34
CA LEU A 402 -12.18 32.74 17.78
C LEU A 402 -13.65 32.61 18.22
N LEU A 403 -14.04 31.49 18.83
CA LEU A 403 -15.44 31.23 19.18
C LEU A 403 -15.92 32.08 20.37
N PHE A 404 -15.22 31.99 21.51
CA PHE A 404 -15.51 32.78 22.69
C PHE A 404 -14.25 32.90 23.53
N HIS A 405 -13.77 34.12 23.76
CA HIS A 405 -12.66 34.36 24.67
C HIS A 405 -12.86 35.68 25.43
N ALA A 406 -12.76 35.62 26.76
CA ALA A 406 -12.89 36.79 27.62
C ALA A 406 -11.73 37.80 27.53
N LYS A 407 -10.60 37.44 26.90
CA LYS A 407 -9.41 38.29 26.76
C LYS A 407 -9.08 38.47 25.29
N THR A 408 -8.40 39.56 24.95
CA THR A 408 -7.95 39.85 23.59
C THR A 408 -6.88 38.85 23.17
N PHE A 409 -7.12 38.16 22.05
CA PHE A 409 -6.16 37.23 21.48
C PHE A 409 -5.20 38.01 20.58
N ARG A 410 -3.92 38.06 20.95
CA ARG A 410 -2.91 38.92 20.31
C ARG A 410 -1.57 38.22 20.19
N ARG A 411 -0.64 38.84 19.49
CA ARG A 411 0.76 38.37 19.42
C ARG A 411 1.34 38.19 20.82
N GLY A 412 2.02 37.07 21.04
CA GLY A 412 2.60 36.68 22.33
C GLY A 412 1.65 35.91 23.26
N SER A 413 0.36 35.79 22.93
CA SER A 413 -0.55 34.93 23.69
C SER A 413 -0.07 33.48 23.64
N GLN A 414 -0.10 32.81 24.79
CA GLN A 414 0.15 31.38 24.90
C GLN A 414 -1.17 30.62 24.90
N VAL A 415 -1.29 29.64 24.02
CA VAL A 415 -2.46 28.79 23.90
C VAL A 415 -2.08 27.33 23.93
N THR A 416 -2.97 26.48 24.43
CA THR A 416 -2.80 25.04 24.30
C THR A 416 -3.44 24.58 23.00
N ILE A 417 -2.63 24.00 22.14
CA ILE A 417 -3.07 23.46 20.85
C ILE A 417 -3.35 21.97 21.04
N HIS A 418 -4.52 21.56 20.56
CA HIS A 418 -4.98 20.17 20.54
C HIS A 418 -5.13 19.73 19.08
N VAL A 419 -4.26 18.83 18.61
CA VAL A 419 -4.32 18.24 17.25
C VAL A 419 -4.08 16.75 17.35
N GLY A 420 -5.05 15.93 16.95
CA GLY A 420 -4.97 14.48 17.11
C GLY A 420 -4.75 14.10 18.58
N ASN A 421 -3.68 13.38 18.86
CA ASN A 421 -3.24 13.01 20.21
C ASN A 421 -2.14 13.94 20.78
N VAL A 422 -1.74 14.97 20.05
CA VAL A 422 -0.79 15.99 20.50
C VAL A 422 -1.54 17.07 21.28
N ARG A 423 -1.04 17.34 22.50
CA ARG A 423 -1.51 18.42 23.37
C ARG A 423 -0.32 19.22 23.88
N GLN A 424 -0.15 20.44 23.37
CA GLN A 424 1.02 21.24 23.71
C GLN A 424 0.76 22.74 23.68
N THR A 425 1.42 23.47 24.57
CA THR A 425 1.42 24.93 24.57
C THR A 425 2.22 25.49 23.39
N ALA A 426 1.62 26.43 22.68
CA ALA A 426 2.22 27.18 21.60
C ALA A 426 2.06 28.69 21.85
N THR A 427 3.01 29.46 21.34
CA THR A 427 2.96 30.92 21.37
C THR A 427 2.48 31.44 20.03
N VAL A 428 1.62 32.45 20.07
CA VAL A 428 1.16 33.19 18.88
C VAL A 428 2.27 34.14 18.43
N GLU A 429 2.92 33.84 17.31
CA GLU A 429 4.03 34.66 16.80
C GLU A 429 3.55 35.82 15.94
N CYS A 430 2.52 35.59 15.14
CA CYS A 430 1.99 36.55 14.18
C CYS A 430 0.51 36.30 13.91
N LEU A 431 -0.27 37.38 13.80
CA LEU A 431 -1.61 37.36 13.22
C LEU A 431 -1.53 38.08 11.88
N HIS A 432 -1.92 37.43 10.79
CA HIS A 432 -1.84 38.01 9.46
C HIS A 432 -2.95 39.06 9.26
N GLY A 433 -2.56 40.29 8.95
CA GLY A 433 -3.48 41.39 8.61
C GLY A 433 -4.24 42.00 9.79
N LYS A 434 -3.94 41.62 11.03
CA LYS A 434 -4.57 42.14 12.25
C LYS A 434 -3.59 42.13 13.43
N ASP A 435 -3.71 43.09 14.34
CA ASP A 435 -2.91 43.10 15.57
C ASP A 435 -3.55 42.26 16.70
N GLU A 436 -4.88 42.19 16.70
CA GLU A 436 -5.69 41.49 17.71
C GLU A 436 -6.89 40.80 17.06
N LEU A 437 -7.36 39.71 17.68
CA LEU A 437 -8.53 38.95 17.25
C LEU A 437 -9.62 38.99 18.32
N ARG A 438 -10.85 39.31 17.91
CA ARG A 438 -12.04 39.34 18.77
C ARG A 438 -12.95 38.13 18.52
N THR A 439 -13.84 37.87 19.46
CA THR A 439 -14.85 36.81 19.38
C THR A 439 -15.66 36.92 18.07
N GLY A 440 -15.80 35.81 17.36
CA GLY A 440 -16.46 35.69 16.07
C GLY A 440 -15.55 35.93 14.86
N GLU A 441 -14.34 36.46 15.05
CA GLU A 441 -13.46 36.81 13.94
C GLU A 441 -12.60 35.63 13.47
N ARG A 442 -12.25 35.68 12.18
CA ARG A 442 -11.32 34.75 11.53
C ARG A 442 -10.00 35.46 11.24
N ALA A 443 -8.89 34.72 11.36
CA ALA A 443 -7.56 35.17 10.94
C ALA A 443 -6.66 33.97 10.67
N VAL A 444 -5.63 34.19 9.84
CA VAL A 444 -4.51 33.25 9.71
C VAL A 444 -3.48 33.60 10.76
N VAL A 445 -3.08 32.63 11.57
CA VAL A 445 -2.21 32.85 12.73
C VAL A 445 -1.03 31.89 12.66
N ARG A 446 0.18 32.42 12.88
CA ARG A 446 1.40 31.64 13.01
C ARG A 446 1.63 31.27 14.47
N PHE A 447 1.74 29.97 14.73
CA PHE A 447 2.00 29.41 16.04
C PHE A 447 3.40 28.81 16.10
N ARG A 448 4.04 28.89 17.28
CA ARG A 448 5.29 28.19 17.60
C ARG A 448 5.13 27.34 18.85
N PHE A 449 5.45 26.05 18.76
CA PHE A 449 5.48 25.17 19.93
C PHE A 449 6.62 25.53 20.89
N ILE A 450 6.33 25.46 22.20
CA ILE A 450 7.27 25.91 23.24
C ILE A 450 8.26 24.82 23.66
N LYS A 451 7.85 23.56 23.60
CA LYS A 451 8.51 22.45 24.33
C LYS A 451 9.16 21.44 23.40
N HIS A 452 8.34 20.78 22.60
CA HIS A 452 8.74 19.75 21.65
C HIS A 452 8.34 20.15 20.22
N PRO A 453 9.10 19.70 19.21
CA PRO A 453 8.68 19.74 17.81
C PRO A 453 7.64 18.64 17.56
N GLU A 454 6.67 18.87 16.67
CA GLU A 454 5.57 17.94 16.42
C GLU A 454 5.42 17.62 14.93
N TYR A 455 4.79 16.49 14.62
CA TYR A 455 4.46 16.09 13.25
C TYR A 455 2.96 16.30 13.01
N PHE A 456 2.62 17.01 11.93
CA PHE A 456 1.24 17.21 11.51
C PHE A 456 1.01 16.72 10.09
N PHE A 457 -0.19 16.19 9.86
CA PHE A 457 -0.70 16.00 8.51
C PHE A 457 -1.09 17.37 7.97
N ALA A 458 -0.42 17.83 6.91
CA ALA A 458 -0.94 18.93 6.13
C ALA A 458 -2.28 18.48 5.55
N THR A 459 -3.38 19.06 6.04
CA THR A 459 -4.66 19.00 5.34
C THR A 459 -4.61 20.11 4.30
N ASP A 460 -4.44 19.73 3.04
CA ASP A 460 -4.69 20.63 1.90
C ASP A 460 -6.14 21.12 1.90
#